data_AF-A0A945N5Q1-F1
#
_entry.id   AF-A0A945N5Q1-F1
#
_cell.length_a   1.000
_cell.length_b   1.000
_cell.length_c   1.000
_cell.angle_alpha   90.00
_cell.angle_beta   90.00
_cell.angle_gamma   90.00
#
_symmetry.space_group_name_H-M   'P 1'
#
loop_
_entity.id
_entity.type
_entity.pdbx_description
1 polymer ?
#
loop_
_entity_poly.entity_id
_entity_poly.type
_entity_poly.pdbx_seq_one_letter_code
_entity_poly.pdbx_strand_id
1 'polypeptide(L)' 'MNRQQGIGKNITLDNPGFIHETARLQGKVYVGPEVSVWTYAVTRCEQFEIHIGARSN' A
#
# COMPACT_ATOMS: atom_id res chain seq x y z
N MET A 1 9.15 -15.33 -9.78
CA MET A 1 8.11 -14.32 -9.46
C MET A 1 8.39 -13.78 -8.06
N ASN A 2 9.01 -12.60 -7.96
CA ASN A 2 9.25 -11.94 -6.67
C ASN A 2 7.91 -11.51 -6.07
N ARG A 3 7.45 -12.19 -5.01
CA ARG A 3 6.42 -11.61 -4.15
C ARG A 3 7.06 -10.40 -3.46
N GLN A 4 6.51 -9.20 -3.67
CA GLN A 4 6.84 -8.05 -2.82
C GLN A 4 6.56 -8.44 -1.37
N GLN A 5 7.62 -8.73 -0.62
CA GLN A 5 7.52 -9.08 0.79
C GLN A 5 7.02 -7.85 1.54
N GLY A 6 5.74 -7.83 1.95
CA GLY A 6 5.17 -6.70 2.69
C GLY A 6 3.79 -6.25 2.25
N ILE A 7 3.26 -6.75 1.13
CA ILE A 7 1.90 -6.42 0.67
C ILE A 7 0.95 -7.57 1.05
N GLY A 8 -0.05 -7.25 1.88
CA GLY A 8 -1.08 -8.18 2.29
C GLY A 8 -2.01 -8.60 1.15
N LYS A 9 -2.75 -9.70 1.36
CA LYS A 9 -3.67 -10.28 0.36
C LYS A 9 -4.89 -9.40 0.00
N ASN A 10 -5.27 -8.48 0.87
CA ASN A 10 -6.46 -7.63 0.73
C ASN A 10 -6.10 -6.19 0.32
N ILE A 11 -4.92 -6.01 -0.28
CA ILE A 11 -4.43 -4.71 -0.75
C ILE A 11 -4.77 -4.58 -2.23
N THR A 12 -5.34 -3.44 -2.61
CA THR A 12 -5.59 -3.05 -4.00
C THR A 12 -4.59 -1.96 -4.38
N LEU A 13 -3.79 -2.24 -5.42
CA LEU A 13 -2.85 -1.30 -6.01
C LEU A 13 -3.40 -0.80 -7.34
N ASP A 14 -3.88 0.43 -7.37
CA ASP A 14 -4.45 1.06 -8.56
C ASP A 14 -3.41 1.99 -9.19
N ASN A 15 -2.48 1.40 -9.96
CA ASN A 15 -1.37 2.10 -10.62
C ASN A 15 -0.60 3.07 -9.68
N PRO A 16 -0.05 2.57 -8.55
CA PRO A 16 0.73 3.40 -7.64
C PRO A 16 1.99 3.93 -8.35
N GLY A 17 2.42 5.14 -7.99
CA GLY A 17 3.64 5.74 -8.54
C GLY A 17 4.90 5.06 -7.99
N PHE A 18 4.91 4.74 -6.69
CA PHE A 18 6.05 4.11 -6.05
C PHE A 18 5.66 3.37 -4.77
N ILE A 19 6.20 2.16 -4.55
CA ILE A 19 6.12 1.47 -3.26
C ILE A 19 7.50 0.92 -2.95
N HIS A 20 8.12 1.45 -1.90
CA HIS A 20 9.42 0.95 -1.45
C HIS A 20 9.30 -0.50 -0.96
N GLU A 21 10.29 -1.34 -1.24
CA GLU A 21 10.28 -2.77 -0.89
C GLU A 21 10.21 -3.06 0.63
N THR A 22 10.60 -2.08 1.44
CA THR A 22 10.52 -2.16 2.91
C THR A 22 9.18 -1.68 3.49
N ALA A 23 8.29 -1.13 2.66
CA ALA A 23 6.95 -0.74 3.10
C ALA A 23 6.13 -1.99 3.51
N ARG A 24 5.20 -1.81 4.45
CA ARG A 24 4.33 -2.89 4.94
C ARG A 24 2.87 -2.43 4.90
N LEU A 25 2.09 -3.04 4.00
CA LEU A 25 0.67 -2.73 3.82
C LEU A 25 -0.16 -3.94 4.29
N GLN A 26 -0.94 -3.75 5.35
CA GLN A 26 -1.68 -4.81 6.03
C GLN A 26 -3.16 -4.45 6.22
N GLY A 27 -4.03 -5.46 6.14
CA GLY A 27 -5.48 -5.27 6.19
C GLY A 27 -6.08 -4.98 4.81
N LYS A 28 -7.24 -4.30 4.79
CA LYS A 28 -7.94 -3.86 3.57
C LYS A 28 -7.53 -2.44 3.22
N VAL A 29 -6.66 -2.28 2.22
CA VAL A 29 -6.11 -0.98 1.83
C VAL A 29 -6.26 -0.79 0.33
N TYR A 30 -6.78 0.37 -0.07
CA TYR A 30 -6.74 0.86 -1.43
C TYR A 30 -5.64 1.92 -1.56
N VAL A 31 -4.74 1.72 -2.52
CA VAL A 31 -3.69 2.67 -2.89
C VAL A 31 -4.02 3.22 -4.27
N GLY A 32 -4.42 4.48 -4.32
CA GLY A 32 -4.84 5.14 -5.56
C GLY A 32 -3.71 5.51 -6.53
N PRO A 33 -4.06 6.05 -7.70
CA PRO A 33 -3.10 6.38 -8.75
C PRO A 33 -1.99 7.33 -8.30
N GLU A 34 -0.77 7.07 -8.77
CA GLU A 34 0.40 7.93 -8.54
C GLU A 34 0.78 8.11 -7.05
N VAL A 35 0.23 7.32 -6.14
CA VAL A 35 0.64 7.33 -4.73
C VAL A 35 2.08 6.83 -4.57
N SER A 36 2.84 7.47 -3.68
CA SER A 36 4.15 6.98 -3.25
C SER A 36 4.10 6.49 -1.80
N VAL A 37 4.59 5.29 -1.52
CA VAL A 37 4.78 4.76 -0.16
C VAL A 37 6.26 4.52 0.09
N TRP A 38 6.81 5.22 1.07
CA TRP A 38 8.25 5.31 1.30
C TRP A 38 8.79 4.30 2.31
N THR A 39 10.11 4.29 2.44
CA THR A 39 10.89 3.35 3.25
C THR A 39 10.32 3.19 4.65
N TYR A 40 10.06 1.93 5.03
CA TYR A 40 9.54 1.53 6.35
C TYR A 40 8.16 2.08 6.74
N ALA A 41 7.42 2.69 5.81
CA ALA A 41 6.04 3.09 6.08
C ALA A 41 5.17 1.83 6.35
N VAL A 42 4.29 1.95 7.35
CA VAL A 42 3.35 0.89 7.71
C VAL A 42 1.92 1.44 7.65
N THR A 43 1.07 0.78 6.86
CA THR A 43 -0.38 0.97 6.93
C THR A 43 -1.00 -0.31 7.46
N ARG A 44 -1.84 -0.22 8.50
CA ARG A 44 -2.56 -1.37 9.06
C ARG A 44 -3.99 -0.99 9.40
N CYS A 45 -4.93 -1.82 9.00
CA CYS A 45 -6.30 -1.79 9.48
C CYS A 45 -6.79 -3.21 9.81
N GLU A 46 -7.63 -3.35 10.84
CA GLU A 46 -8.15 -4.64 11.28
C GLU A 46 -9.67 -4.74 11.20
N GLN A 47 -10.36 -3.63 11.43
CA GLN A 47 -11.83 -3.61 11.50
C GLN A 47 -12.47 -2.96 10.26
N PHE A 48 -11.83 -1.94 9.68
CA PHE A 48 -12.34 -1.19 8.53
C PHE A 48 -11.39 -1.27 7.35
N GLU A 49 -11.29 -0.18 6.58
CA GLU A 49 -10.43 -0.05 5.42
C GLU A 49 -9.69 1.30 5.41
N ILE A 50 -8.56 1.34 4.73
CA ILE A 50 -7.80 2.56 4.44
C ILE A 50 -7.95 2.86 2.94
N HIS A 51 -8.31 4.09 2.60
CA HIS A 51 -8.31 4.61 1.23
C HIS A 51 -7.28 5.73 1.12
N ILE A 52 -6.22 5.50 0.35
CA ILE A 52 -5.21 6.51 0.05
C ILE A 52 -5.52 7.12 -1.32
N GLY A 53 -5.87 8.41 -1.31
CA GLY A 53 -6.24 9.16 -2.51
C GLY A 53 -5.08 9.39 -3.47
N ALA A 54 -5.40 9.64 -4.74
CA ALA A 54 -4.42 9.82 -5.80
C ALA A 54 -3.37 10.90 -5.47
N ARG A 55 -2.11 10.66 -5.90
CA ARG A 55 -0.96 11.57 -5.74
C ARG A 55 -0.59 11.90 -4.28
N SER A 56 -0.98 11.05 -3.33
CA SER A 56 -0.54 11.18 -1.92
C SER A 56 0.88 10.61 -1.73
N ASN A 57 1.59 11.12 -0.72
CA ASN A 57 2.96 10.71 -0.39
C ASN A 57 3.17 10.42 1.10
#